data_AF-A0A392SPH3-F1
#
_entry.id   AF-A0A392SPH3-F1
#
_cell.length_a   1.000
_cell.length_b   1.000
_cell.length_c   1.000
_cell.angle_alpha   90.00
_cell.angle_beta   90.00
_cell.angle_gamma   90.00
#
_symmetry.space_group_name_H-M   'P 1'
#
loop_
_entity.id
_entity.type
_entity.pdbx_description
1 polymer ?
#
loop_
_entity_poly.entity_id
_entity_poly.type
_entity_poly.pdbx_seq_one_letter_code
_entity_poly.pdbx_strand_id
1 'polypeptide(L)'
;IFGMNWLIFNRVHINCCAKTVVFLKLEEELQLLSTKQVKKSVKESAELFAVFAYLKLESKVKVEELPVVCEFPDVFLGDMSDVPPEREVEFTIDLVP
;
A
#
# COMPACT_ATOMS: atom_id res chain seq x y z
N ILE A 1 -40.84 20.05 -19.18
CA ILE A 1 -39.88 21.15 -19.46
C ILE A 1 -39.14 21.44 -18.17
N PHE A 2 -37.80 21.43 -18.16
CA PHE A 2 -37.04 21.83 -16.98
C PHE A 2 -37.06 23.35 -16.84
N GLY A 3 -37.39 23.85 -15.65
CA GLY A 3 -37.41 25.29 -15.37
C GLY A 3 -36.02 25.88 -15.17
N MET A 4 -35.90 27.21 -15.27
CA MET A 4 -34.62 27.92 -15.09
C MET A 4 -33.96 27.64 -13.73
N ASN A 5 -34.76 27.55 -12.67
CA ASN A 5 -34.28 27.21 -11.32
C ASN A 5 -33.59 25.84 -11.29
N TRP A 6 -34.13 24.86 -12.03
CA TRP A 6 -33.56 23.53 -12.11
C TRP A 6 -32.22 23.52 -12.86
N LEU A 7 -32.09 24.31 -13.93
CA LEU A 7 -30.84 24.44 -14.68
C LEU A 7 -29.74 25.09 -13.83
N ILE A 8 -30.08 26.13 -13.06
CA ILE A 8 -29.15 26.81 -12.13
C ILE A 8 -28.70 25.85 -11.03
N PHE A 9 -29.65 25.14 -10.41
CA PHE A 9 -29.36 24.18 -9.33
C PHE A 9 -28.37 23.10 -9.79
N ASN A 10 -28.54 22.59 -11.01
CA ASN A 10 -27.68 21.55 -11.58
C ASN A 10 -26.47 22.08 -12.35
N ARG A 11 -26.18 23.40 -12.28
CA ARG A 11 -25.06 24.07 -12.96
C ARG A 11 -24.94 23.68 -14.43
N VAL A 12 -26.08 23.62 -15.11
CA VAL A 12 -26.16 23.21 -16.51
C VAL A 12 -25.70 24.35 -17.41
N HIS A 13 -24.70 24.08 -18.25
CA HIS A 13 -24.25 25.00 -19.29
C HIS A 13 -24.83 24.59 -20.65
N ILE A 14 -25.57 25.48 -21.29
CA ILE A 14 -26.16 25.26 -22.62
C ILE A 14 -25.35 26.06 -23.65
N ASN A 15 -24.73 25.37 -24.60
CA ASN A 15 -24.05 25.98 -25.74
C ASN A 15 -24.95 25.88 -26.98
N CYS A 16 -25.63 26.98 -27.33
CA CYS A 16 -26.54 27.02 -28.46
C CYS A 16 -25.85 26.84 -29.81
N CYS A 17 -24.62 27.36 -29.97
CA CYS A 17 -23.87 27.27 -31.22
C CYS A 17 -23.45 25.84 -31.52
N ALA A 18 -22.93 25.13 -30.51
CA ALA A 18 -22.52 23.74 -30.63
C ALA A 18 -23.69 22.75 -30.44
N LYS A 19 -24.87 23.23 -30.05
CA LYS A 19 -26.03 22.41 -29.67
C LYS A 19 -25.71 21.38 -28.57
N THR A 20 -24.91 21.78 -27.58
CA THR A 20 -24.51 20.90 -26.48
C THR A 20 -25.03 21.39 -25.14
N VAL A 21 -25.26 20.43 -24.23
CA VAL A 21 -25.65 20.66 -22.85
C VAL A 21 -24.61 19.98 -21.96
N VAL A 22 -23.92 20.75 -21.15
CA VAL A 22 -22.86 20.29 -20.26
C VAL A 22 -23.37 20.36 -18.83
N PHE A 23 -23.36 19.22 -18.15
CA PHE A 23 -23.59 19.14 -16.72
C PHE A 23 -22.23 19.24 -16.04
N LEU A 24 -21.98 20.34 -15.34
CA LEU A 24 -20.80 20.47 -14.52
C LEU A 24 -20.96 19.50 -13.35
N LYS A 25 -20.31 18.33 -13.45
CA LYS A 25 -20.19 17.43 -12.30
C LYS A 25 -19.56 18.26 -11.18
N LEU A 26 -20.20 18.28 -10.02
CA LEU A 26 -19.49 18.54 -8.78
C LEU A 26 -18.53 17.35 -8.70
N GLU A 27 -17.33 17.53 -9.22
CA GLU A 27 -16.23 16.63 -8.95
C GLU A 27 -16.16 16.60 -7.43
N GLU A 28 -16.65 15.48 -6.88
CA GLU A 28 -16.85 15.20 -5.46
C GLU A 28 -15.71 15.85 -4.72
N GLU A 29 -15.96 17.00 -4.08
CA GLU A 29 -14.94 17.88 -3.52
C GLU A 29 -13.53 17.34 -3.74
N LEU A 30 -12.99 17.44 -4.97
CA LEU A 30 -11.56 17.35 -5.10
C LEU A 30 -11.17 18.64 -4.43
N GLN A 31 -10.98 18.55 -3.10
CA GLN A 31 -10.37 19.57 -2.28
C GLN A 31 -9.06 19.76 -2.98
N LEU A 32 -9.04 20.69 -3.93
CA LEU A 32 -7.90 21.02 -4.74
C LEU A 32 -6.91 21.52 -3.71
N LEU A 33 -6.07 20.58 -3.26
CA LEU A 33 -5.12 20.84 -2.21
C LEU A 33 -4.35 22.04 -2.70
N SER A 34 -4.31 23.09 -1.87
CA SER A 34 -3.58 24.28 -2.28
C SER A 34 -2.14 23.86 -2.60
N THR A 35 -1.47 24.60 -3.46
CA THR A 35 -0.07 24.32 -3.81
C THR A 35 0.83 24.17 -2.57
N LYS A 36 0.49 24.81 -1.45
CA LYS A 36 1.17 24.65 -0.15
C LYS A 36 0.88 23.29 0.49
N GLN A 37 -0.36 22.81 0.45
CA GLN A 37 -0.75 21.51 0.99
C GLN A 37 -0.12 20.37 0.17
N VAL A 38 -0.13 20.47 -1.17
CA VAL A 38 0.55 19.50 -2.04
C VAL A 38 2.04 19.41 -1.70
N LYS A 39 2.72 20.56 -1.58
CA LYS A 39 4.14 20.58 -1.20
C LYS A 39 4.42 19.97 0.18
N LYS A 40 3.53 20.22 1.16
CA LYS A 40 3.65 19.64 2.50
C LYS A 40 3.52 18.11 2.44
N SER A 41 2.49 17.58 1.78
CA SER A 41 2.27 16.14 1.66
C SER A 41 3.40 15.45 0.89
N VAL A 42 3.92 16.07 -0.17
CA VAL A 42 5.09 15.55 -0.89
C VAL A 42 6.32 15.49 0.03
N LYS A 43 6.58 16.52 0.83
CA LYS A 43 7.70 16.52 1.78
C LYS A 43 7.56 15.41 2.83
N GLU A 44 6.39 15.27 3.44
CA GLU A 44 6.10 14.22 4.43
C GLU A 44 6.27 12.81 3.82
N SER A 45 5.82 12.62 2.57
CA SER A 45 5.98 11.34 1.87
C SER A 45 7.45 11.01 1.57
N ALA A 46 8.28 12.02 1.25
CA ALA A 46 9.70 11.84 0.99
C ALA A 46 10.47 11.47 2.26
N GLU A 47 10.12 12.08 3.39
CA GLU A 47 10.69 11.74 4.71
C GLU A 47 10.34 10.30 5.11
N LEU A 48 9.08 9.89 4.95
CA LEU A 48 8.64 8.52 5.22
C LEU A 48 9.38 7.50 4.35
N PHE A 49 9.56 7.81 3.06
CA PHE A 49 10.29 6.96 2.13
C PHE A 49 11.76 6.84 2.50
N ALA A 50 12.40 7.93 2.94
CA ALA A 50 13.79 7.90 3.41
C ALA A 50 13.96 7.03 4.66
N VAL A 51 13.05 7.14 5.63
CA VAL A 51 13.04 6.27 6.82
C VAL A 51 12.86 4.81 6.43
N PHE A 52 11.91 4.52 5.53
CA PHE A 52 11.66 3.15 5.08
C PHE A 52 12.84 2.56 4.32
N ALA A 53 13.49 3.36 3.46
CA ALA A 53 14.70 2.95 2.74
C ALA A 53 15.86 2.70 3.70
N TYR A 54 16.02 3.52 4.74
CA TYR A 54 17.02 3.34 5.80
C TYR A 54 16.77 2.04 6.59
N LEU A 55 15.54 1.81 7.06
CA LEU A 55 15.17 0.58 7.78
C LEU A 55 15.37 -0.68 6.92
N LYS A 56 15.08 -0.59 5.62
CA LYS A 56 15.32 -1.69 4.67
C LYS A 56 16.81 -1.90 4.37
N LEU A 57 17.63 -0.85 4.51
CA LEU A 57 19.08 -0.95 4.42
C LEU A 57 19.68 -1.58 5.68
N GLU A 58 19.19 -1.21 6.87
CA GLU A 58 19.56 -1.87 8.13
C GLU A 58 19.10 -3.33 8.16
N SER A 59 17.94 -3.66 7.59
CA SER A 59 17.50 -5.06 7.47
C SER A 59 18.34 -5.90 6.50
N LYS A 60 19.29 -5.28 5.76
CA LYS A 60 20.28 -5.97 4.94
C LYS A 60 21.60 -6.22 5.68
N VAL A 61 21.71 -5.85 6.96
CA VAL A 61 22.80 -6.34 7.81
C VAL A 61 22.81 -7.86 7.68
N LYS A 62 23.90 -8.39 7.12
CA LYS A 62 24.03 -9.82 6.94
C LYS A 62 24.00 -10.44 8.33
N VAL A 63 23.28 -11.55 8.49
CA VAL A 63 23.19 -12.26 9.77
C VAL A 63 24.59 -12.58 10.32
N GLU A 64 25.56 -12.77 9.43
CA GLU A 64 27.01 -12.91 9.65
C GLU A 64 27.68 -11.74 10.40
N GLU A 65 27.06 -10.56 10.47
CA GLU A 65 27.61 -9.35 11.14
C GLU A 65 27.03 -9.15 12.55
N LEU A 66 26.08 -9.99 12.98
CA LEU A 66 25.56 -9.95 14.35
C LEU A 66 26.61 -10.54 15.31
N PRO A 67 26.97 -9.86 16.41
CA PRO A 67 27.99 -10.34 17.36
C PRO A 67 27.70 -11.76 17.87
N VAL A 68 26.42 -12.05 18.11
CA VAL A 68 25.94 -13.38 18.53
C VAL A 68 26.21 -14.45 17.48
N VAL A 69 26.21 -14.13 16.20
CA VAL A 69 26.50 -15.08 15.11
C VAL A 69 28.01 -15.23 14.92
N CYS A 70 28.78 -14.14 15.08
CA CYS A 70 30.25 -14.16 15.04
C CYS A 70 30.90 -14.96 16.18
N GLU A 71 30.24 -15.06 17.34
CA GLU A 71 30.71 -15.85 18.48
C GLU A 71 30.54 -17.36 18.29
N PHE A 72 29.70 -17.79 17.34
CA PHE A 72 29.40 -19.19 17.06
C PHE A 72 29.48 -19.53 15.56
N PRO A 73 30.63 -19.30 14.89
CA PRO A 73 30.77 -19.52 13.45
C PRO A 73 30.59 -20.99 13.05
N ASP A 74 30.82 -21.92 13.98
CA ASP A 74 30.77 -23.37 13.75
C ASP A 74 29.37 -23.98 13.96
N VAL A 75 28.44 -23.27 14.62
CA VAL A 75 27.07 -23.80 14.90
C VAL A 75 26.21 -23.86 13.64
N PHE A 76 26.60 -23.13 12.58
CA PHE A 76 25.88 -23.08 11.31
C PHE A 76 26.64 -23.70 10.13
N LEU A 77 27.85 -24.23 10.34
CA LEU A 77 28.69 -24.76 9.26
C LEU A 77 28.55 -26.28 9.01
N GLY A 78 27.53 -26.94 9.57
CA GLY A 78 27.30 -28.38 9.34
C GLY A 78 25.85 -28.87 9.40
N ASP A 79 24.94 -28.16 10.10
CA ASP A 79 23.69 -28.77 10.56
C ASP A 79 22.42 -28.32 9.80
N MET A 80 22.53 -27.97 8.52
CA MET A 80 21.35 -27.93 7.62
C MET A 80 21.19 -29.23 6.81
N SER A 81 21.55 -30.38 7.39
CA SER A 81 21.22 -31.70 6.82
C SER A 81 20.21 -32.49 7.66
N ASP A 82 19.92 -32.09 8.89
CA ASP A 82 18.97 -32.83 9.73
C ASP A 82 17.55 -32.31 9.53
N VAL A 83 17.07 -32.41 8.28
CA VAL A 83 15.63 -32.58 8.08
C VAL A 83 15.32 -33.94 8.72
N PRO A 84 14.50 -34.01 9.79
CA PRO A 84 14.12 -35.31 10.32
C PRO A 84 13.52 -36.11 9.15
N PRO A 85 13.92 -37.39 8.95
CA PRO A 85 13.45 -38.17 7.82
C PRO A 85 11.93 -38.13 7.76
N GLU A 86 11.38 -38.11 6.55
CA GLU A 86 9.94 -38.01 6.30
C GLU A 86 9.21 -39.05 7.16
N ARG A 87 8.45 -38.59 8.17
CA ARG A 87 7.71 -39.47 9.08
C ARG A 87 6.29 -39.57 8.54
N GLU A 88 5.89 -40.76 8.10
CA GLU A 88 4.49 -41.04 7.81
C GLU A 88 3.67 -40.89 9.11
N VAL A 89 2.70 -39.99 9.10
CA VAL A 89 1.76 -39.80 10.21
C VAL A 89 0.50 -40.59 9.86
N GLU A 90 0.32 -41.74 10.48
CA GLU A 90 -0.93 -42.48 10.43
C GLU A 90 -1.93 -41.80 11.37
N PHE A 91 -2.99 -41.19 10.82
CA PHE A 91 -4.07 -40.62 11.62
C PHE A 91 -5.31 -41.50 11.49
N THR A 92 -5.87 -41.88 12.63
CA THR A 92 -7.17 -42.58 12.71
C THR A 92 -8.28 -41.54 12.75
N ILE A 93 -9.26 -41.63 11.84
CA ILE A 93 -10.48 -40.83 11.90
C ILE A 93 -11.57 -41.68 12.56
N ASP A 94 -11.87 -41.38 13.83
CA ASP A 94 -13.02 -41.97 14.51
C ASP A 94 -14.30 -41.23 14.08
N LEU A 95 -15.19 -41.94 13.37
CA LEU A 95 -16.51 -41.43 13.05
C LEU A 95 -17.47 -41.76 14.20
N VAL A 96 -17.98 -40.72 14.85
CA VAL A 96 -19.09 -40.85 15.81
C VAL A 96 -20.41 -40.85 15.00
N PRO A 97 -21.37 -41.73 15.30
CA PRO A 97 -22.64 -41.82 14.57
C PRO A 97 -23.52 -40.57 14.68
#